data_AF-A0A6A4WXB9-F1
#
_entry.id   AF-A0A6A4WXB9-F1
#
_cell.length_a   1.000
_cell.length_b   1.000
_cell.length_c   1.000
_cell.angle_alpha   90.00
_cell.angle_beta   90.00
_cell.angle_gamma   90.00
#
_symmetry.space_group_name_H-M   'P 1'
#
loop_
_entity.id
_entity.type
_entity.pdbx_description
1 polymer ?
#
loop_
_entity_poly.entity_id
_entity_poly.type
_entity_poly.pdbx_seq_one_letter_code
_entity_poly.pdbx_strand_id
1 'polypeptide(L)'
;MNCLGPRRGIRGTLRLAVEWLRSGAMSGEEGITQVWLQTVLVGYLQKERGAAAASEADPPDIDDYEITALDERDSALSDLLAIKVRFHGGGGAKAGSGNQTARLVAKLLPQDAVSRATVQEAGFDRREIGVYSRLLPDVTAFQRRCLGSALPPLAPVCYHAEHKPDCESILVLEDLRASGFSVTDFSACLTEERARLALTQVARLHATTFAMRVRDGVDLLTKYDFLLRPQEAAALYDHFLGRGLPHLIDFLKGLQRADLAGVIARLKTYVTENTALFHSLVTAKSHLSAVTHSDFWCNNLLFRDAPSGGAAGGADAGAQCRVIDFQLAQVSTPTNDVALLLLSSLSAEVRRERTGALLRHYWDELTATARRFGVCLETEYEYSLERLEQDYRRSRKLALLLCAGSVDVTQSCRRREERLVALLTDMFAEGVF
;
A
#
# COMPACT_ATOMS: atom_id res chain seq x y z
N MET A 1 -6.73 -49.66 -12.65
CA MET A 1 -5.95 -48.63 -13.35
C MET A 1 -5.81 -47.44 -12.42
N ASN A 2 -4.73 -47.43 -11.65
CA ASN A 2 -4.35 -46.35 -10.74
C ASN A 2 -2.87 -46.10 -10.99
N CYS A 3 -2.50 -44.88 -11.42
CA CYS A 3 -1.13 -44.42 -11.42
C CYS A 3 -1.10 -42.98 -10.91
N LEU A 4 -0.74 -42.86 -9.62
CA LEU A 4 -0.15 -41.66 -9.03
C LEU A 4 1.28 -41.48 -9.60
N GLY A 5 1.66 -40.25 -9.93
CA GLY A 5 3.02 -39.83 -10.30
C GLY A 5 3.16 -38.30 -10.17
N PRO A 6 4.36 -37.76 -9.87
CA PRO A 6 4.56 -36.89 -8.70
C PRO A 6 4.38 -35.39 -8.95
N ARG A 7 4.00 -34.67 -7.89
CA ARG A 7 4.07 -33.21 -7.74
C ARG A 7 5.47 -32.71 -8.12
N ARG A 8 5.59 -32.01 -9.24
CA ARG A 8 6.80 -31.24 -9.58
C ARG A 8 6.82 -29.97 -8.74
N GLY A 9 7.91 -29.81 -7.98
CA GLY A 9 8.11 -28.72 -7.05
C GLY A 9 8.41 -27.37 -7.69
N ILE A 10 8.12 -26.32 -6.92
CA ILE A 10 8.24 -24.88 -7.17
C ILE A 10 9.67 -24.42 -7.60
N ARG A 11 10.67 -25.31 -7.60
CA ARG A 11 12.05 -24.99 -8.05
C ARG A 11 12.24 -24.97 -9.58
N GLY A 12 11.29 -25.48 -10.36
CA GLY A 12 11.37 -25.48 -11.84
C GLY A 12 10.96 -24.16 -12.49
N THR A 13 10.08 -23.39 -11.83
CA THR A 13 9.43 -22.21 -12.41
C THR A 13 10.35 -20.98 -12.43
N LEU A 14 11.19 -20.79 -11.40
CA LEU A 14 12.16 -19.70 -11.32
C LEU A 14 13.29 -19.79 -12.36
N ARG A 15 13.74 -21.00 -12.69
CA ARG A 15 14.79 -21.19 -13.72
C ARG A 15 14.23 -20.95 -15.11
N LEU A 16 12.99 -21.38 -15.35
CA LEU A 16 12.28 -21.14 -16.61
C LEU A 16 11.87 -19.67 -16.78
N ALA A 17 11.48 -18.94 -15.73
CA ALA A 17 11.20 -17.50 -15.85
C ALA A 17 12.47 -16.70 -16.21
N VAL A 18 13.61 -17.03 -15.58
CA VAL A 18 14.91 -16.38 -15.88
C VAL A 18 15.48 -16.83 -17.23
N GLU A 19 15.31 -18.08 -17.65
CA GLU A 19 15.73 -18.59 -18.96
C GLU A 19 14.78 -18.15 -20.09
N TRP A 20 13.48 -17.95 -19.82
CA TRP A 20 12.48 -17.46 -20.78
C TRP A 20 12.57 -15.94 -20.99
N LEU A 21 12.89 -15.17 -19.94
CA LEU A 21 13.33 -13.77 -20.05
C LEU A 21 14.66 -13.64 -20.83
N ARG A 22 15.47 -14.70 -20.87
CA ARG A 22 16.69 -14.78 -21.70
C ARG A 22 16.47 -15.36 -23.10
N SER A 23 15.38 -16.10 -23.35
CA SER A 23 15.17 -16.87 -24.58
C SER A 23 14.14 -16.30 -25.56
N GLY A 24 13.76 -15.02 -25.41
CA GLY A 24 13.23 -14.21 -26.52
C GLY A 24 12.02 -14.80 -27.27
N ALA A 25 10.95 -15.16 -26.58
CA ALA A 25 9.67 -15.47 -27.21
C ALA A 25 8.49 -14.91 -26.41
N MET A 26 8.35 -13.59 -26.49
CA MET A 26 7.17 -12.82 -26.08
C MET A 26 6.56 -12.22 -27.35
N SER A 27 5.31 -12.55 -27.66
CA SER A 27 4.50 -11.83 -28.65
C SER A 27 3.79 -10.68 -27.94
N GLY A 28 4.12 -9.40 -28.10
CA GLY A 28 5.14 -8.78 -28.93
C GLY A 28 5.94 -7.72 -28.17
N GLU A 29 7.23 -7.63 -28.54
CA GLU A 29 8.13 -6.47 -28.42
C GLU A 29 7.88 -5.58 -27.17
N GLU A 30 8.38 -5.85 -25.97
CA GLU A 30 9.79 -5.68 -25.56
C GLU A 30 9.92 -6.15 -24.09
N GLY A 31 10.96 -6.92 -23.76
CA GLY A 31 11.35 -7.14 -22.36
C GLY A 31 12.07 -5.91 -21.77
N ILE A 32 12.55 -5.99 -20.53
CA ILE A 32 13.47 -4.98 -19.97
C ILE A 32 14.76 -4.98 -20.81
N THR A 33 14.84 -4.08 -21.80
CA THR A 33 15.99 -3.90 -22.69
C THR A 33 16.95 -2.86 -22.14
N GLN A 34 18.19 -2.87 -22.64
CA GLN A 34 19.15 -1.80 -22.35
C GLN A 34 18.61 -0.42 -22.77
N VAL A 35 17.97 -0.31 -23.94
CA VAL A 35 17.38 0.94 -24.44
C VAL A 35 16.26 1.46 -23.52
N TRP A 36 15.38 0.55 -23.08
CA TRP A 36 14.34 0.90 -22.12
C TRP A 36 14.94 1.35 -20.78
N LEU A 37 15.97 0.65 -20.27
CA LEU A 37 16.68 1.05 -19.05
C LEU A 37 17.34 2.42 -19.17
N GLN A 38 17.87 2.80 -20.35
CA GLN A 38 18.40 4.15 -20.56
C GLN A 38 17.30 5.21 -20.37
N THR A 39 16.09 4.95 -20.86
CA THR A 39 14.93 5.83 -20.66
C THR A 39 14.56 5.96 -19.19
N VAL A 40 14.52 4.84 -18.46
CA VAL A 40 14.27 4.82 -17.01
C VAL A 40 15.36 5.60 -16.25
N LEU A 41 16.63 5.45 -16.65
CA LEU A 41 17.76 6.13 -16.03
C LEU A 41 17.74 7.65 -16.23
N VAL A 42 17.17 8.15 -17.33
CA VAL A 42 16.92 9.60 -17.50
C VAL A 42 15.96 10.10 -16.41
N GLY A 43 14.87 9.38 -16.16
CA GLY A 43 13.92 9.68 -15.08
C GLY A 43 14.58 9.59 -13.69
N TYR A 44 15.42 8.59 -13.48
CA TYR A 44 16.25 8.45 -12.26
C TYR A 44 17.12 9.69 -12.03
N LEU A 45 17.91 10.09 -13.03
CA LEU A 45 18.82 11.23 -12.92
C LEU A 45 18.07 12.56 -12.71
N GLN A 46 16.92 12.75 -13.34
CA GLN A 46 16.07 13.93 -13.12
C GLN A 46 15.59 14.05 -11.67
N LYS A 47 15.28 12.92 -11.02
CA LYS A 47 14.81 12.91 -9.63
C LYS A 47 15.96 13.07 -8.63
N GLU A 48 17.09 12.39 -8.85
CA GLU A 48 18.24 12.44 -7.95
C GLU A 48 19.02 13.76 -8.02
N ARG A 49 19.08 14.39 -9.20
CA ARG A 49 19.87 15.62 -9.43
C ARG A 49 19.03 16.90 -9.57
N GLY A 50 17.70 16.75 -9.64
CA GLY A 50 16.76 17.82 -9.95
C GLY A 50 16.58 18.04 -11.46
N ALA A 51 15.36 18.39 -11.86
CA ALA A 51 14.92 18.42 -13.27
C ALA A 51 15.77 19.29 -14.20
N ALA A 52 16.28 20.42 -13.70
CA ALA A 52 17.08 21.37 -14.49
C ALA A 52 18.48 20.83 -14.86
N ALA A 53 19.04 19.91 -14.08
CA ALA A 53 20.38 19.35 -14.32
C ALA A 53 20.38 18.19 -15.32
N ALA A 54 19.21 17.63 -15.62
CA ALA A 54 19.06 16.41 -16.41
C ALA A 54 18.38 16.62 -17.77
N SER A 55 17.72 17.76 -18.01
CA SER A 55 17.12 18.06 -19.34
C SER A 55 18.15 18.44 -20.41
N GLU A 56 19.42 18.59 -20.05
CA GLU A 56 20.55 18.89 -20.96
C GLU A 56 21.49 17.70 -21.15
N ALA A 57 21.20 16.53 -20.57
CA ALA A 57 22.11 15.39 -20.58
C ALA A 57 21.67 14.31 -21.57
N ASP A 58 22.63 13.81 -22.37
CA ASP A 58 22.44 12.61 -23.19
C ASP A 58 22.02 11.40 -22.32
N PRO A 59 21.30 10.40 -22.88
CA PRO A 59 21.01 9.17 -22.17
C PRO A 59 22.29 8.54 -21.61
N PRO A 60 22.29 8.06 -20.37
CA PRO A 60 23.48 7.44 -19.80
C PRO A 60 23.86 6.15 -20.54
N ASP A 61 25.15 5.87 -20.59
CA ASP A 61 25.69 4.61 -21.11
C ASP A 61 25.65 3.56 -20.00
N ILE A 62 25.01 2.42 -20.30
CA ILE A 62 24.88 1.30 -19.37
C ILE A 62 26.11 0.40 -19.48
N ASP A 63 26.83 0.23 -18.38
CA ASP A 63 27.97 -0.67 -18.27
C ASP A 63 27.51 -2.13 -18.10
N ASP A 64 26.56 -2.34 -17.19
CA ASP A 64 25.90 -3.62 -16.96
C ASP A 64 24.55 -3.44 -16.26
N TYR A 65 23.75 -4.52 -16.26
CA TYR A 65 22.58 -4.60 -15.41
C TYR A 65 22.29 -6.04 -14.97
N GLU A 66 21.69 -6.16 -13.79
CA GLU A 66 21.26 -7.42 -13.19
C GLU A 66 19.77 -7.32 -12.86
N ILE A 67 19.00 -8.35 -13.24
CA ILE A 67 17.57 -8.46 -12.97
C ILE A 67 17.35 -9.71 -12.14
N THR A 68 16.70 -9.56 -10.99
CA THR A 68 16.37 -10.65 -10.08
C THR A 68 14.88 -10.59 -9.73
N ALA A 69 14.16 -11.69 -9.90
CA ALA A 69 12.79 -11.80 -9.43
C ALA A 69 12.75 -11.75 -7.89
N LEU A 70 11.83 -10.99 -7.32
CA LEU A 70 11.62 -10.93 -5.88
C LEU A 70 10.68 -12.05 -5.44
N ASP A 71 11.10 -12.83 -4.42
CA ASP A 71 10.44 -14.08 -4.01
C ASP A 71 8.95 -13.84 -3.65
N GLU A 72 8.07 -14.50 -4.41
CA GLU A 72 6.65 -14.18 -4.67
C GLU A 72 5.67 -14.65 -3.60
N ARG A 73 6.08 -14.84 -2.34
CA ARG A 73 5.22 -15.57 -1.38
C ARG A 73 3.86 -14.92 -1.11
N ASP A 74 3.70 -13.63 -1.43
CA ASP A 74 2.46 -12.88 -1.19
C ASP A 74 2.02 -11.94 -2.35
N SER A 75 2.63 -11.94 -3.55
CA SER A 75 2.25 -11.01 -4.65
C SER A 75 1.48 -11.67 -5.80
N ALA A 76 0.30 -12.23 -5.52
CA ALA A 76 -0.53 -12.91 -6.54
C ALA A 76 -1.01 -12.01 -7.70
N LEU A 77 -0.89 -10.69 -7.55
CA LEU A 77 -1.45 -9.69 -8.46
C LEU A 77 -0.38 -8.87 -9.21
N SER A 78 0.91 -9.18 -9.06
CA SER A 78 1.98 -8.50 -9.79
C SER A 78 3.28 -9.30 -9.80
N ASP A 79 4.06 -9.14 -10.87
CA ASP A 79 5.44 -9.63 -10.93
C ASP A 79 6.38 -8.51 -10.45
N LEU A 80 7.27 -8.84 -9.52
CA LEU A 80 8.22 -7.87 -8.94
C LEU A 80 9.66 -8.22 -9.31
N LEU A 81 10.35 -7.27 -9.93
CA LEU A 81 11.74 -7.42 -10.36
C LEU A 81 12.64 -6.40 -9.67
N ALA A 82 13.71 -6.86 -9.04
CA ALA A 82 14.81 -6.02 -8.63
C ALA A 82 15.76 -5.81 -9.80
N ILE A 83 16.07 -4.56 -10.09
CA ILE A 83 16.95 -4.17 -11.19
C ILE A 83 18.11 -3.36 -10.59
N LYS A 84 19.33 -3.84 -10.79
CA LYS A 84 20.56 -3.10 -10.47
C LYS A 84 21.25 -2.73 -11.76
N VAL A 85 21.49 -1.44 -11.98
CA VAL A 85 22.09 -0.95 -13.23
C VAL A 85 23.35 -0.16 -12.90
N ARG A 86 24.50 -0.55 -13.47
CA ARG A 86 25.72 0.26 -13.45
C ARG A 86 25.81 1.06 -14.74
N PHE A 87 26.07 2.35 -14.63
CA PHE A 87 26.07 3.24 -15.76
C PHE A 87 27.03 4.42 -15.55
N HIS A 88 27.46 5.04 -16.65
CA HIS A 88 28.22 6.27 -16.65
C HIS A 88 27.59 7.29 -17.62
N GLY A 89 28.07 8.54 -17.58
CA GLY A 89 27.47 9.60 -18.38
C GLY A 89 26.12 10.10 -17.83
N GLY A 90 25.34 10.80 -18.66
CA GLY A 90 24.06 11.39 -18.26
C GLY A 90 24.18 12.58 -17.30
N GLY A 91 25.32 13.29 -17.32
CA GLY A 91 25.53 14.48 -16.50
C GLY A 91 25.94 15.68 -17.33
N GLY A 92 25.27 16.83 -17.13
CA GLY A 92 25.78 18.11 -17.60
C GLY A 92 27.21 18.36 -17.11
N ALA A 93 27.92 19.29 -17.75
CA ALA A 93 29.38 19.49 -17.73
C ALA A 93 30.11 19.59 -16.35
N LYS A 94 29.41 19.45 -15.22
CA LYS A 94 29.95 19.45 -13.85
C LYS A 94 29.80 18.13 -13.08
N ALA A 95 29.16 17.09 -13.63
CA ALA A 95 29.10 15.78 -12.98
C ALA A 95 30.32 14.94 -13.42
N GLY A 96 31.16 14.56 -12.45
CA GLY A 96 32.34 13.73 -12.72
C GLY A 96 31.98 12.44 -13.47
N SER A 97 32.88 11.98 -14.33
CA SER A 97 32.77 10.78 -15.18
C SER A 97 32.81 9.45 -14.41
N GLY A 98 32.26 9.42 -13.19
CA GLY A 98 32.30 8.25 -12.32
C GLY A 98 31.17 7.27 -12.63
N ASN A 99 31.47 5.98 -12.52
CA ASN A 99 30.46 4.92 -12.57
C ASN A 99 29.45 5.11 -11.43
N GLN A 100 28.17 5.06 -11.76
CA GLN A 100 27.03 5.16 -10.86
C GLN A 100 26.30 3.82 -10.77
N THR A 101 25.45 3.65 -9.77
CA THR A 101 24.61 2.46 -9.63
C THR A 101 23.21 2.83 -9.21
N ALA A 102 22.23 2.57 -10.07
CA ALA A 102 20.82 2.65 -9.74
C ALA A 102 20.32 1.30 -9.21
N ARG A 103 19.47 1.35 -8.18
CA ARG A 103 18.76 0.18 -7.65
C ARG A 103 17.27 0.47 -7.69
N LEU A 104 16.55 -0.34 -8.45
CA LEU A 104 15.17 -0.11 -8.83
C LEU A 104 14.35 -1.37 -8.53
N VAL A 105 13.06 -1.17 -8.30
CA VAL A 105 12.05 -2.23 -8.30
C VAL A 105 11.07 -1.93 -9.42
N ALA A 106 10.90 -2.87 -10.35
CA ALA A 106 9.84 -2.81 -11.36
C ALA A 106 8.68 -3.72 -10.92
N LYS A 107 7.47 -3.16 -10.90
CA LYS A 107 6.21 -3.87 -10.72
C LYS A 107 5.52 -3.96 -12.08
N LEU A 108 5.25 -5.19 -12.50
CA LEU A 108 4.65 -5.54 -13.79
C LEU A 108 3.33 -6.26 -13.59
N LEU A 109 2.50 -6.27 -14.64
CA LEU A 109 1.32 -7.14 -14.68
C LEU A 109 1.75 -8.62 -14.54
N PRO A 110 0.98 -9.43 -13.82
CA PRO A 110 1.30 -10.85 -13.65
C PRO A 110 1.28 -11.57 -15.01
N GLN A 111 2.14 -12.58 -15.17
CA GLN A 111 2.12 -13.43 -16.37
C GLN A 111 0.89 -14.34 -16.45
N ASP A 112 0.31 -14.71 -15.30
CA ASP A 112 -0.92 -15.52 -15.27
C ASP A 112 -2.11 -14.73 -15.84
N ALA A 113 -2.79 -15.32 -16.84
CA ALA A 113 -3.86 -14.64 -17.58
C ALA A 113 -5.07 -14.29 -16.70
N VAL A 114 -5.38 -15.11 -15.68
CA VAL A 114 -6.52 -14.88 -14.79
C VAL A 114 -6.20 -13.74 -13.81
N SER A 115 -5.01 -13.79 -13.20
CA SER A 115 -4.54 -12.69 -12.35
C SER A 115 -4.43 -11.38 -13.14
N ARG A 116 -3.91 -11.43 -14.38
CA ARG A 116 -3.78 -10.25 -15.25
C ARG A 116 -5.13 -9.63 -15.57
N ALA A 117 -6.09 -10.44 -16.01
CA ALA A 117 -7.45 -9.98 -16.28
C ALA A 117 -8.10 -9.37 -15.03
N THR A 118 -7.89 -9.98 -13.85
CA THR A 118 -8.41 -9.46 -12.57
C THR A 118 -7.84 -8.09 -12.24
N VAL A 119 -6.52 -7.90 -12.41
CA VAL A 119 -5.83 -6.62 -12.15
C VAL A 119 -6.36 -5.52 -13.07
N GLN A 120 -6.50 -5.83 -14.36
CA GLN A 120 -6.97 -4.87 -15.38
C GLN A 120 -8.46 -4.53 -15.21
N GLU A 121 -9.32 -5.53 -15.00
CA GLU A 121 -10.76 -5.34 -14.80
C GLU A 121 -11.05 -4.52 -13.52
N ALA A 122 -10.31 -4.78 -12.44
CA ALA A 122 -10.45 -4.02 -11.19
C ALA A 122 -9.73 -2.65 -11.23
N GLY A 123 -8.93 -2.39 -12.27
CA GLY A 123 -8.16 -1.17 -12.49
C GLY A 123 -7.07 -0.92 -11.44
N PHE A 124 -6.50 -1.99 -10.87
CA PHE A 124 -5.47 -1.91 -9.82
C PHE A 124 -4.19 -1.26 -10.31
N ASP A 125 -3.73 -1.67 -11.49
CA ASP A 125 -2.54 -1.15 -12.16
C ASP A 125 -2.69 0.33 -12.53
N ARG A 126 -3.80 0.70 -13.20
CA ARG A 126 -4.12 2.08 -13.56
C ARG A 126 -4.09 3.00 -12.34
N ARG A 127 -4.66 2.53 -11.23
CA ARG A 127 -4.78 3.29 -9.99
C ARG A 127 -3.44 3.49 -9.32
N GLU A 128 -2.67 2.43 -9.12
CA GLU A 128 -1.36 2.53 -8.48
C GLU A 128 -0.41 3.42 -9.30
N ILE A 129 -0.36 3.21 -10.62
CA ILE A 129 0.41 4.06 -11.55
C ILE A 129 -0.04 5.52 -11.44
N GLY A 130 -1.34 5.76 -11.43
CA GLY A 130 -1.91 7.11 -11.29
C GLY A 130 -1.54 7.79 -9.96
N VAL A 131 -1.50 7.03 -8.87
CA VAL A 131 -1.09 7.54 -7.56
C VAL A 131 0.36 7.98 -7.59
N TYR A 132 1.28 7.14 -8.06
CA TYR A 132 2.72 7.45 -8.11
C TYR A 132 3.07 8.54 -9.13
N SER A 133 2.44 8.53 -10.30
CA SER A 133 2.78 9.44 -11.41
C SER A 133 2.07 10.79 -11.35
N ARG A 134 0.90 10.88 -10.70
CA ARG A 134 0.10 12.12 -10.65
C ARG A 134 -0.25 12.59 -9.23
N LEU A 135 -0.84 11.72 -8.40
CA LEU A 135 -1.31 12.14 -7.05
C LEU A 135 -0.16 12.56 -6.13
N LEU A 136 0.83 11.69 -5.91
CA LEU A 136 1.93 11.96 -4.98
C LEU A 136 2.81 13.15 -5.40
N PRO A 137 3.11 13.36 -6.71
CA PRO A 137 3.73 14.60 -7.17
C PRO A 137 2.92 15.85 -6.84
N ASP A 138 1.60 15.83 -7.04
CA ASP A 138 0.72 16.95 -6.71
C ASP A 138 0.63 17.21 -5.20
N VAL A 139 0.57 16.16 -4.38
CA VAL A 139 0.64 16.23 -2.92
C VAL A 139 1.96 16.90 -2.49
N THR A 140 3.08 16.50 -3.09
CA THR A 140 4.40 17.08 -2.81
C THR A 140 4.47 18.55 -3.24
N ALA A 141 3.92 18.89 -4.41
CA ALA A 141 3.88 20.25 -4.93
C ALA A 141 3.00 21.16 -4.07
N PHE A 142 1.86 20.65 -3.60
CA PHE A 142 1.00 21.33 -2.64
C PHE A 142 1.76 21.61 -1.34
N GLN A 143 2.42 20.59 -0.76
CA GLN A 143 3.20 20.77 0.46
C GLN A 143 4.27 21.86 0.31
N ARG A 144 5.06 21.80 -0.76
CA ARG A 144 6.09 22.83 -1.05
C ARG A 144 5.50 24.22 -1.20
N ARG A 145 4.38 24.35 -1.91
CA ARG A 145 3.70 25.64 -2.10
C ARG A 145 3.24 26.25 -0.76
N CYS A 146 2.77 25.44 0.18
CA CYS A 146 2.19 25.93 1.42
C CYS A 146 3.20 26.09 2.55
N LEU A 147 4.19 25.19 2.61
CA LEU A 147 5.10 25.04 3.73
C LEU A 147 6.52 25.50 3.40
N GLY A 148 6.79 25.89 2.15
CA GLY A 148 8.14 26.17 1.63
C GLY A 148 9.01 24.92 1.46
N SER A 149 8.53 23.74 1.88
CA SER A 149 9.24 22.46 1.83
C SER A 149 8.24 21.31 1.74
N ALA A 150 8.70 20.13 1.29
CA ALA A 150 7.88 18.92 1.33
C ALA A 150 7.94 18.30 2.73
N LEU A 151 6.88 17.58 3.11
CA LEU A 151 6.94 16.69 4.28
C LEU A 151 7.88 15.51 3.98
N PRO A 152 8.33 14.76 5.01
CA PRO A 152 9.07 13.52 4.79
C PRO A 152 8.34 12.60 3.80
N PRO A 153 9.05 11.94 2.87
CA PRO A 153 8.40 11.16 1.81
C PRO A 153 7.47 10.08 2.36
N LEU A 154 6.28 9.99 1.74
CA LEU A 154 5.26 8.99 2.06
C LEU A 154 5.61 7.62 1.45
N ALA A 155 6.11 7.61 0.22
CA ALA A 155 6.29 6.43 -0.61
C ALA A 155 7.67 6.45 -1.29
N PRO A 156 8.15 5.32 -1.87
CA PRO A 156 9.34 5.29 -2.70
C PRO A 156 9.26 6.28 -3.87
N VAL A 157 10.41 6.76 -4.35
CA VAL A 157 10.45 7.61 -5.54
C VAL A 157 10.02 6.80 -6.77
N CYS A 158 9.10 7.35 -7.56
CA CYS A 158 8.74 6.82 -8.87
C CYS A 158 9.68 7.40 -9.94
N TYR A 159 10.40 6.52 -10.64
CA TYR A 159 11.34 6.88 -11.71
C TYR A 159 10.76 6.69 -13.10
N HIS A 160 9.87 5.71 -13.27
CA HIS A 160 9.15 5.48 -14.51
C HIS A 160 7.77 4.89 -14.23
N ALA A 161 6.79 5.26 -15.04
CA ALA A 161 5.42 4.81 -14.89
C ALA A 161 4.75 4.84 -16.27
N GLU A 162 4.24 3.70 -16.71
CA GLU A 162 3.57 3.56 -18.00
C GLU A 162 2.36 2.64 -17.83
N HIS A 163 1.20 3.13 -18.28
CA HIS A 163 -0.04 2.34 -18.32
C HIS A 163 -0.54 2.35 -19.77
N LYS A 164 -0.43 1.22 -20.46
CA LYS A 164 -1.01 0.98 -21.77
C LYS A 164 -2.26 0.10 -21.58
N PRO A 165 -3.48 0.67 -21.70
CA PRO A 165 -4.71 -0.11 -21.57
C PRO A 165 -4.68 -1.38 -22.42
N ASP A 166 -5.14 -2.49 -21.86
CA ASP A 166 -5.23 -3.81 -22.51
C ASP A 166 -3.89 -4.41 -23.00
N CYS A 167 -2.76 -3.81 -22.64
CA CYS A 167 -1.42 -4.26 -23.01
C CYS A 167 -0.56 -4.50 -21.77
N GLU A 168 0.22 -3.50 -21.38
CA GLU A 168 1.27 -3.57 -20.37
C GLU A 168 1.17 -2.38 -19.42
N SER A 169 1.40 -2.66 -18.14
CA SER A 169 1.48 -1.66 -17.08
C SER A 169 2.79 -1.88 -16.34
N ILE A 170 3.62 -0.84 -16.29
CA ILE A 170 4.96 -0.88 -15.72
C ILE A 170 5.12 0.28 -14.74
N LEU A 171 5.50 -0.04 -13.51
CA LEU A 171 5.83 0.94 -12.49
C LEU A 171 7.25 0.67 -11.97
N VAL A 172 8.15 1.64 -12.11
CA VAL A 172 9.54 1.54 -11.65
C VAL A 172 9.76 2.49 -10.49
N LEU A 173 10.06 1.92 -9.33
CA LEU A 173 10.23 2.57 -8.06
C LEU A 173 11.67 2.46 -7.55
N GLU A 174 12.02 3.31 -6.59
CA GLU A 174 13.21 3.19 -5.75
C GLU A 174 13.25 1.86 -4.99
N ASP A 175 14.39 1.16 -5.05
CA ASP A 175 14.63 -0.01 -4.22
C ASP A 175 15.11 0.39 -2.82
N LEU A 176 14.16 0.56 -1.91
CA LEU A 176 14.44 0.97 -0.53
C LEU A 176 15.20 -0.07 0.31
N ARG A 177 15.35 -1.32 -0.13
CA ARG A 177 16.07 -2.36 0.63
C ARG A 177 17.54 -2.01 0.82
N ALA A 178 18.16 -1.41 -0.20
CA ALA A 178 19.54 -0.96 -0.12
C ALA A 178 19.73 0.20 0.88
N SER A 179 18.65 0.94 1.16
CA SER A 179 18.61 1.99 2.17
C SER A 179 18.25 1.47 3.57
N GLY A 180 18.19 0.15 3.77
CA GLY A 180 17.92 -0.49 5.06
C GLY A 180 16.44 -0.60 5.41
N PHE A 181 15.53 -0.38 4.46
CA PHE A 181 14.11 -0.59 4.69
C PHE A 181 13.73 -2.07 4.56
N SER A 182 12.78 -2.50 5.39
CA SER A 182 12.24 -3.86 5.36
C SER A 182 10.77 -3.90 5.77
N VAL A 183 10.04 -4.88 5.27
CA VAL A 183 8.67 -5.18 5.71
C VAL A 183 8.72 -5.85 7.09
N THR A 184 7.68 -5.65 7.90
CA THR A 184 7.51 -6.44 9.14
C THR A 184 6.83 -7.77 8.83
N ASP A 185 7.36 -8.88 9.36
CA ASP A 185 6.67 -10.18 9.27
C ASP A 185 5.24 -10.06 9.80
N PHE A 186 4.26 -10.34 8.94
CA PHE A 186 2.84 -10.28 9.30
C PHE A 186 2.53 -11.15 10.52
N SER A 187 3.23 -12.27 10.72
CA SER A 187 3.04 -13.14 11.89
C SER A 187 3.59 -12.53 13.19
N ALA A 188 4.56 -11.63 13.09
CA ALA A 188 5.19 -10.96 14.23
C ALA A 188 4.39 -9.74 14.73
N CYS A 189 3.49 -9.19 13.91
CA CYS A 189 2.76 -7.94 14.16
C CYS A 189 3.69 -6.71 14.19
N LEU A 190 3.09 -5.53 14.08
CA LEU A 190 3.78 -4.26 14.33
C LEU A 190 3.97 -4.04 15.84
N THR A 191 5.10 -3.44 16.19
CA THR A 191 5.29 -2.80 17.49
C THR A 191 4.48 -1.52 17.56
N GLU A 192 4.23 -1.01 18.76
CA GLU A 192 3.54 0.29 18.95
C GLU A 192 4.30 1.42 18.24
N GLU A 193 5.63 1.43 18.29
CA GLU A 193 6.46 2.43 17.63
C GLU A 193 6.28 2.42 16.11
N ARG A 194 6.34 1.24 15.47
CA ARG A 194 6.11 1.11 14.03
C ARG A 194 4.67 1.48 13.65
N ALA A 195 3.70 1.15 14.49
CA ALA A 195 2.32 1.58 14.29
C ALA A 195 2.17 3.11 14.32
N ARG A 196 2.85 3.80 15.26
CA ARG A 196 2.89 5.27 15.30
C ARG A 196 3.52 5.87 14.04
N LEU A 197 4.63 5.32 13.56
CA LEU A 197 5.26 5.76 12.30
C LEU A 197 4.31 5.62 11.10
N ALA A 198 3.61 4.48 11.01
CA ALA A 198 2.62 4.25 9.96
C ALA A 198 1.44 5.22 10.05
N LEU A 199 0.89 5.41 11.25
CA LEU A 199 -0.20 6.36 11.49
C LEU A 199 0.22 7.79 11.17
N THR A 200 1.47 8.18 11.46
CA THR A 200 2.00 9.49 11.08
C THR A 200 2.03 9.66 9.56
N GLN A 201 2.46 8.65 8.81
CA GLN A 201 2.48 8.71 7.35
C GLN A 201 1.08 8.85 6.75
N VAL A 202 0.12 8.03 7.20
CA VAL A 202 -1.24 8.09 6.65
C VAL A 202 -1.99 9.35 7.08
N ALA A 203 -1.77 9.84 8.31
CA ALA A 203 -2.32 11.12 8.77
C ALA A 203 -1.88 12.29 7.89
N ARG A 204 -0.62 12.30 7.43
CA ARG A 204 -0.10 13.32 6.51
C ARG A 204 -0.76 13.25 5.15
N LEU A 205 -0.96 12.06 4.59
CA LEU A 205 -1.70 11.88 3.34
C LEU A 205 -3.14 12.41 3.47
N HIS A 206 -3.83 12.00 4.53
CA HIS A 206 -5.21 12.41 4.81
C HIS A 206 -5.32 13.92 4.98
N ALA A 207 -4.50 14.54 5.84
CA ALA A 207 -4.51 15.98 6.06
C ALA A 207 -4.17 16.76 4.79
N THR A 208 -3.16 16.32 4.02
CA THR A 208 -2.74 17.03 2.80
C THR A 208 -3.82 17.00 1.73
N THR A 209 -4.38 15.82 1.45
CA THR A 209 -5.41 15.67 0.40
C THR A 209 -6.75 16.26 0.81
N PHE A 210 -7.10 16.24 2.11
CA PHE A 210 -8.21 17.01 2.64
C PHE A 210 -8.00 18.51 2.43
N ALA A 211 -6.82 19.04 2.77
CA ALA A 211 -6.49 20.46 2.59
C ALA A 211 -6.51 20.88 1.10
N MET A 212 -6.03 20.03 0.18
CA MET A 212 -6.16 20.25 -1.27
C MET A 212 -7.63 20.44 -1.68
N ARG A 213 -8.53 19.63 -1.14
CA ARG A 213 -9.96 19.70 -1.45
C ARG A 213 -10.60 20.98 -0.93
N VAL A 214 -10.38 21.30 0.35
CA VAL A 214 -11.13 22.37 1.01
C VAL A 214 -10.54 23.77 0.78
N ARG A 215 -9.22 23.87 0.61
CA ARG A 215 -8.54 25.16 0.45
C ARG A 215 -8.35 25.55 -1.01
N ASP A 216 -8.01 24.58 -1.86
CA ASP A 216 -7.74 24.83 -3.27
C ASP A 216 -8.95 24.42 -4.16
N GLY A 217 -10.06 23.96 -3.56
CA GLY A 217 -11.28 23.59 -4.28
C GLY A 217 -11.12 22.37 -5.18
N VAL A 218 -10.10 21.53 -4.95
CA VAL A 218 -9.82 20.37 -5.80
C VAL A 218 -10.89 19.30 -5.58
N ASP A 219 -11.68 19.02 -6.61
CA ASP A 219 -12.46 17.78 -6.66
C ASP A 219 -11.52 16.61 -6.94
N LEU A 220 -11.21 15.85 -5.89
CA LEU A 220 -10.27 14.73 -5.93
C LEU A 220 -10.71 13.62 -6.90
N LEU A 221 -12.01 13.31 -7.01
CA LEU A 221 -12.50 12.23 -7.88
C LEU A 221 -12.52 12.65 -9.35
N THR A 222 -12.73 13.95 -9.62
CA THR A 222 -12.67 14.49 -10.97
C THR A 222 -11.23 14.65 -11.44
N LYS A 223 -10.33 15.17 -10.59
CA LYS A 223 -8.93 15.37 -10.92
C LYS A 223 -8.14 14.06 -11.02
N TYR A 224 -8.44 13.10 -10.13
CA TYR A 224 -7.78 11.81 -10.06
C TYR A 224 -8.78 10.71 -10.41
N ASP A 225 -9.14 10.67 -11.69
CA ASP A 225 -10.13 9.76 -12.29
C ASP A 225 -9.81 8.25 -12.20
N PHE A 226 -8.60 7.89 -11.73
CA PHE A 226 -8.18 6.52 -11.46
C PHE A 226 -8.49 6.06 -10.02
N LEU A 227 -8.81 6.99 -9.10
CA LEU A 227 -9.17 6.64 -7.73
C LEU A 227 -10.49 5.87 -7.75
N LEU A 228 -10.56 4.82 -6.93
CA LEU A 228 -11.77 3.99 -6.85
C LEU A 228 -12.95 4.87 -6.39
N ARG A 229 -14.03 4.86 -7.15
CA ARG A 229 -15.24 5.59 -6.77
C ARG A 229 -15.99 4.82 -5.69
N PRO A 230 -16.75 5.49 -4.81
CA PRO A 230 -17.46 4.81 -3.73
C PRO A 230 -18.37 3.65 -4.19
N GLN A 231 -19.00 3.77 -5.36
CA GLN A 231 -19.84 2.70 -5.92
C GLN A 231 -19.02 1.51 -6.44
N GLU A 232 -17.90 1.78 -7.11
CA GLU A 232 -16.97 0.75 -7.58
C GLU A 232 -16.32 0.03 -6.40
N ALA A 233 -15.97 0.79 -5.34
CA ALA A 233 -15.48 0.25 -4.09
C ALA A 233 -16.50 -0.67 -3.44
N ALA A 234 -17.75 -0.24 -3.34
CA ALA A 234 -18.80 -1.07 -2.76
C ALA A 234 -18.96 -2.40 -3.51
N ALA A 235 -18.97 -2.38 -4.85
CA ALA A 235 -19.04 -3.59 -5.67
C ALA A 235 -17.82 -4.51 -5.50
N LEU A 236 -16.60 -3.94 -5.49
CA LEU A 236 -15.36 -4.70 -5.28
C LEU A 236 -15.37 -5.40 -3.93
N TYR A 237 -15.75 -4.67 -2.88
CA TYR A 237 -15.84 -5.23 -1.55
C TYR A 237 -16.98 -6.25 -1.40
N ASP A 238 -18.13 -6.05 -2.03
CA ASP A 238 -19.23 -7.04 -2.06
C ASP A 238 -18.74 -8.38 -2.63
N HIS A 239 -17.87 -8.34 -3.65
CA HIS A 239 -17.22 -9.54 -4.18
C HIS A 239 -16.32 -10.22 -3.13
N PHE A 240 -15.43 -9.46 -2.48
CA PHE A 240 -14.56 -9.98 -1.42
C PHE A 240 -15.36 -10.54 -0.25
N LEU A 241 -16.50 -9.93 0.09
CA LEU A 241 -17.40 -10.37 1.14
C LEU A 241 -18.09 -11.68 0.83
N GLY A 242 -18.69 -11.77 -0.36
CA GLY A 242 -19.43 -12.94 -0.81
C GLY A 242 -18.57 -14.21 -0.82
N ARG A 243 -17.25 -14.05 -1.01
CA ARG A 243 -16.28 -15.15 -0.92
C ARG A 243 -15.67 -15.29 0.49
N GLY A 244 -15.16 -14.22 1.07
CA GLY A 244 -14.36 -14.24 2.30
C GLY A 244 -15.13 -14.68 3.54
N LEU A 245 -16.35 -14.17 3.74
CA LEU A 245 -17.11 -14.47 4.96
C LEU A 245 -17.49 -15.95 5.09
N PRO A 246 -18.00 -16.64 4.04
CA PRO A 246 -18.20 -18.08 4.09
C PRO A 246 -16.93 -18.85 4.46
N HIS A 247 -15.78 -18.50 3.86
CA HIS A 247 -14.50 -19.15 4.14
C HIS A 247 -14.05 -18.91 5.59
N LEU A 248 -14.23 -17.69 6.12
CA LEU A 248 -13.99 -17.39 7.53
C LEU A 248 -14.85 -18.27 8.44
N ILE A 249 -16.15 -18.35 8.16
CA ILE A 249 -17.10 -19.13 8.97
C ILE A 249 -16.70 -20.60 8.98
N ASP A 250 -16.34 -21.16 7.83
CA ASP A 250 -15.95 -22.57 7.73
C ASP A 250 -14.60 -22.84 8.39
N PHE A 251 -13.64 -21.92 8.27
CA PHE A 251 -12.39 -21.95 9.03
C PHE A 251 -12.66 -22.00 10.55
N LEU A 252 -13.50 -21.10 11.08
CA LEU A 252 -13.81 -21.05 12.51
C LEU A 252 -14.53 -22.31 13.00
N LYS A 253 -15.42 -22.91 12.19
CA LYS A 253 -16.03 -24.22 12.50
C LYS A 253 -14.96 -25.31 12.53
N GLY A 254 -14.02 -25.29 11.59
CA GLY A 254 -12.91 -26.23 11.52
C GLY A 254 -12.04 -26.27 12.78
N LEU A 255 -11.97 -25.17 13.53
CA LEU A 255 -11.25 -25.10 14.81
C LEU A 255 -11.92 -25.92 15.94
N GLN A 256 -13.18 -26.33 15.78
CA GLN A 256 -13.93 -27.15 16.75
C GLN A 256 -13.93 -26.57 18.18
N ARG A 257 -14.00 -25.24 18.30
CA ARG A 257 -13.98 -24.49 19.55
C ARG A 257 -15.38 -24.03 19.97
N ALA A 258 -15.86 -24.50 21.11
CA ALA A 258 -17.21 -24.19 21.61
C ALA A 258 -17.41 -22.70 21.96
N ASP A 259 -16.36 -22.02 22.40
CA ASP A 259 -16.39 -20.60 22.76
C ASP A 259 -16.58 -19.67 21.53
N LEU A 260 -16.41 -20.19 20.31
CA LEU A 260 -16.65 -19.45 19.07
C LEU A 260 -18.08 -19.55 18.55
N ALA A 261 -18.97 -20.31 19.21
CA ALA A 261 -20.33 -20.51 18.73
C ALA A 261 -21.11 -19.20 18.56
N GLY A 262 -20.98 -18.26 19.51
CA GLY A 262 -21.61 -16.94 19.43
C GLY A 262 -21.05 -16.08 18.30
N VAL A 263 -19.73 -16.08 18.12
CA VAL A 263 -19.03 -15.38 17.03
C VAL A 263 -19.49 -15.89 15.67
N ILE A 264 -19.52 -17.22 15.49
CA ILE A 264 -19.95 -17.87 14.25
C ILE A 264 -21.42 -17.55 13.96
N ALA A 265 -22.29 -17.63 14.96
CA ALA A 265 -23.71 -17.30 14.81
C ALA A 265 -23.88 -15.85 14.35
N ARG A 266 -23.17 -14.92 14.98
CA ARG A 266 -23.24 -13.50 14.63
C ARG A 266 -22.69 -13.20 13.23
N LEU A 267 -21.57 -13.81 12.84
CA LEU A 267 -21.02 -13.71 11.49
C LEU A 267 -22.01 -14.22 10.42
N LYS A 268 -22.71 -15.33 10.67
CA LYS A 268 -23.75 -15.83 9.76
C LYS A 268 -24.89 -14.83 9.58
N THR A 269 -25.37 -14.27 10.69
CA THR A 269 -26.39 -13.21 10.67
C THR A 269 -25.89 -11.98 9.92
N TYR A 270 -24.61 -11.63 10.10
CA TYR A 270 -23.98 -10.51 9.40
C TYR A 270 -23.96 -10.72 7.87
N VAL A 271 -23.69 -11.94 7.39
CA VAL A 271 -23.75 -12.29 5.95
C VAL A 271 -25.15 -12.05 5.37
N THR A 272 -26.20 -12.42 6.10
CA THR A 272 -27.58 -12.34 5.62
C THR A 272 -28.20 -10.95 5.72
N GLU A 273 -27.77 -10.14 6.69
CA GLU A 273 -28.44 -8.87 7.03
C GLU A 273 -27.79 -7.62 6.40
N ASN A 274 -26.53 -7.67 5.93
CA ASN A 274 -25.71 -6.46 5.86
C ASN A 274 -25.01 -6.12 4.53
N THR A 275 -25.40 -6.66 3.37
CA THR A 275 -24.93 -6.11 2.07
C THR A 275 -25.29 -4.62 1.94
N ALA A 276 -26.51 -4.25 2.35
CA ALA A 276 -26.94 -2.85 2.36
C ALA A 276 -26.18 -1.99 3.40
N LEU A 277 -25.90 -2.53 4.59
CA LEU A 277 -25.07 -1.84 5.59
C LEU A 277 -23.66 -1.63 5.05
N PHE A 278 -23.09 -2.63 4.39
CA PHE A 278 -21.77 -2.55 3.82
C PHE A 278 -21.67 -1.47 2.76
N HIS A 279 -22.57 -1.52 1.78
CA HIS A 279 -22.71 -0.47 0.79
C HIS A 279 -22.88 0.90 1.46
N SER A 280 -23.68 1.00 2.52
CA SER A 280 -23.84 2.25 3.27
C SER A 280 -22.56 2.73 3.95
N LEU A 281 -21.73 1.81 4.49
CA LEU A 281 -20.46 2.16 5.14
C LEU A 281 -19.42 2.66 4.14
N VAL A 282 -19.35 2.06 2.96
CA VAL A 282 -18.41 2.44 1.91
C VAL A 282 -18.83 3.73 1.22
N THR A 283 -20.13 3.90 0.96
CA THR A 283 -20.68 5.09 0.31
C THR A 283 -21.01 6.24 1.26
N ALA A 284 -20.82 6.05 2.57
CA ALA A 284 -21.10 7.07 3.57
C ALA A 284 -20.26 8.32 3.28
N LYS A 285 -20.95 9.47 3.18
CA LYS A 285 -20.27 10.76 3.08
C LYS A 285 -19.57 11.05 4.40
N SER A 286 -18.24 11.19 4.33
CA SER A 286 -17.43 11.63 5.46
C SER A 286 -17.31 13.15 5.48
N HIS A 287 -17.37 13.73 6.68
CA HIS A 287 -17.02 15.14 6.91
C HIS A 287 -15.54 15.39 6.59
N LEU A 288 -14.70 14.38 6.80
CA LEU A 288 -13.27 14.40 6.55
C LEU A 288 -12.90 13.55 5.32
N SER A 289 -13.62 13.68 4.20
CA SER A 289 -13.30 12.89 3.00
C SER A 289 -11.94 13.29 2.42
N ALA A 290 -11.04 12.31 2.30
CA ALA A 290 -9.65 12.48 1.84
C ALA A 290 -9.23 11.24 1.02
N VAL A 291 -8.05 11.29 0.39
CA VAL A 291 -7.51 10.08 -0.25
C VAL A 291 -7.01 9.12 0.82
N THR A 292 -7.55 7.92 0.84
CA THR A 292 -7.12 6.81 1.69
C THR A 292 -6.36 5.77 0.87
N HIS A 293 -5.46 5.04 1.53
CA HIS A 293 -4.74 3.92 0.94
C HIS A 293 -5.66 2.72 0.70
N SER A 294 -6.57 2.47 1.65
CA SER A 294 -7.59 1.40 1.67
C SER A 294 -7.10 -0.05 1.65
N ASP A 295 -5.79 -0.25 1.48
CA ASP A 295 -5.08 -1.49 1.81
C ASP A 295 -3.96 -1.24 2.84
N PHE A 296 -4.26 -0.50 3.90
CA PHE A 296 -3.25 -0.02 4.87
C PHE A 296 -2.94 -1.04 5.99
N TRP A 297 -2.16 -2.07 5.67
CA TRP A 297 -1.71 -3.12 6.60
C TRP A 297 -0.20 -3.33 6.54
N CYS A 298 0.39 -4.07 7.48
CA CYS A 298 1.85 -4.07 7.66
C CYS A 298 2.69 -4.58 6.49
N ASN A 299 2.13 -5.40 5.59
CA ASN A 299 2.87 -5.85 4.41
C ASN A 299 3.11 -4.74 3.39
N ASN A 300 2.27 -3.70 3.40
CA ASN A 300 2.39 -2.53 2.54
C ASN A 300 3.20 -1.40 3.20
N LEU A 301 3.92 -1.71 4.29
CA LEU A 301 4.69 -0.75 5.08
C LEU A 301 6.14 -1.20 5.20
N LEU A 302 7.03 -0.34 4.70
CA LEU A 302 8.47 -0.51 4.76
C LEU A 302 9.04 0.35 5.88
N PHE A 303 9.79 -0.27 6.79
CA PHE A 303 10.40 0.40 7.94
C PHE A 303 11.92 0.40 7.88
N ARG A 304 12.51 1.51 8.30
CA ARG A 304 13.94 1.65 8.57
C ARG A 304 14.11 2.08 10.02
N ASP A 305 14.84 1.31 10.80
CA ASP A 305 15.09 1.65 12.21
C ASP A 305 16.14 2.77 12.32
N ALA A 306 16.16 3.48 13.45
CA ALA A 306 17.17 4.53 13.68
C ALA A 306 18.58 3.91 13.79
N PRO A 307 19.64 4.60 13.32
CA PRO A 307 21.01 4.11 13.46
C PRO A 307 21.38 3.91 14.94
N SER A 308 21.98 2.76 15.27
CA SER A 308 22.48 2.48 16.61
C SER A 308 23.63 3.43 16.93
N GLY A 309 23.48 4.32 17.93
CA GLY A 309 24.59 5.15 18.44
C GLY A 309 24.40 6.67 18.46
N GLY A 310 23.20 7.20 18.20
CA GLY A 310 22.83 8.60 18.50
C GLY A 310 23.60 9.71 17.73
N ALA A 311 24.51 9.35 16.82
CA ALA A 311 25.46 10.28 16.19
C ALA A 311 25.05 10.79 14.80
N ALA A 312 23.77 10.76 14.43
CA ALA A 312 23.30 11.41 13.21
C ALA A 312 22.45 12.64 13.58
N GLY A 313 23.10 13.81 13.71
CA GLY A 313 22.45 15.10 13.96
C GLY A 313 21.77 15.70 12.72
N GLY A 314 21.06 14.89 11.93
CA GLY A 314 20.33 15.34 10.74
C GLY A 314 18.83 15.08 10.88
N ALA A 315 18.00 15.83 10.15
CA ALA A 315 16.53 15.68 10.12
C ALA A 315 16.02 14.28 9.67
N ASP A 316 16.92 13.37 9.27
CA ASP A 316 16.67 12.04 8.72
C ASP A 316 17.19 10.89 9.61
N ALA A 317 17.49 11.16 10.88
CA ALA A 317 18.16 10.22 11.79
C ALA A 317 17.24 9.32 12.63
N GLY A 318 15.92 9.51 12.56
CA GLY A 318 14.93 8.71 13.28
C GLY A 318 14.48 7.48 12.49
N ALA A 319 13.76 6.59 13.17
CA ALA A 319 13.06 5.49 12.50
C ALA A 319 12.03 6.03 11.50
N GLN A 320 11.85 5.33 10.37
CA GLN A 320 11.04 5.79 9.25
C GLN A 320 10.09 4.72 8.76
N CYS A 321 9.00 5.18 8.14
CA CYS A 321 8.03 4.35 7.42
C CYS A 321 7.84 4.90 5.99
N ARG A 322 7.72 4.00 5.01
CA ARG A 322 7.30 4.26 3.64
C ARG A 322 6.15 3.33 3.29
N VAL A 323 5.16 3.87 2.60
CA VAL A 323 3.94 3.17 2.19
C VAL A 323 4.10 2.76 0.73
N ILE A 324 3.73 1.53 0.41
CA ILE A 324 3.74 0.97 -0.96
C ILE A 324 2.37 0.36 -1.27
N ASP A 325 2.14 0.03 -2.55
CA ASP A 325 0.94 -0.68 -3.01
C ASP A 325 -0.39 0.09 -2.87
N PHE A 326 -0.51 1.18 -3.63
CA PHE A 326 -1.70 2.04 -3.64
C PHE A 326 -2.83 1.51 -4.56
N GLN A 327 -2.88 0.21 -4.83
CA GLN A 327 -3.82 -0.40 -5.78
C GLN A 327 -5.30 -0.29 -5.38
N LEU A 328 -5.60 0.03 -4.11
CA LEU A 328 -6.96 0.26 -3.61
C LEU A 328 -7.26 1.73 -3.26
N ALA A 329 -6.36 2.67 -3.61
CA ALA A 329 -6.50 4.07 -3.22
C ALA A 329 -7.81 4.71 -3.68
N GLN A 330 -8.50 5.39 -2.76
CA GLN A 330 -9.82 5.92 -3.02
C GLN A 330 -10.09 7.19 -2.22
N VAL A 331 -11.21 7.86 -2.50
CA VAL A 331 -11.68 8.96 -1.65
C VAL A 331 -12.68 8.39 -0.65
N SER A 332 -12.29 8.31 0.63
CA SER A 332 -13.13 7.72 1.68
C SER A 332 -12.88 8.35 3.05
N THR A 333 -13.49 7.76 4.09
CA THR A 333 -13.25 8.11 5.49
C THR A 333 -11.84 7.69 5.93
N PRO A 334 -10.99 8.62 6.41
CA PRO A 334 -9.62 8.34 6.84
C PRO A 334 -9.45 7.29 7.94
N THR A 335 -10.45 7.12 8.80
CA THR A 335 -10.44 6.08 9.84
C THR A 335 -10.52 4.66 9.28
N ASN A 336 -10.80 4.47 7.99
CA ASN A 336 -10.77 3.16 7.33
C ASN A 336 -9.34 2.58 7.32
N ASP A 337 -8.34 3.38 6.96
CA ASP A 337 -6.94 2.97 6.98
C ASP A 337 -6.47 2.70 8.41
N VAL A 338 -6.87 3.56 9.35
CA VAL A 338 -6.53 3.41 10.77
C VAL A 338 -7.13 2.11 11.33
N ALA A 339 -8.40 1.84 11.07
CA ALA A 339 -9.05 0.60 11.50
C ALA A 339 -8.40 -0.63 10.87
N LEU A 340 -8.11 -0.61 9.58
CA LEU A 340 -7.47 -1.74 8.91
C LEU A 340 -6.10 -2.03 9.52
N LEU A 341 -5.26 -1.02 9.71
CA LEU A 341 -3.94 -1.18 10.32
C LEU A 341 -4.04 -1.77 11.73
N LEU A 342 -4.84 -1.14 12.60
CA LEU A 342 -4.91 -1.55 14.00
C LEU A 342 -5.46 -2.97 14.15
N LEU A 343 -6.48 -3.35 13.36
CA LEU A 343 -7.08 -4.68 13.48
C LEU A 343 -6.25 -5.79 12.83
N SER A 344 -5.67 -5.54 11.65
CA SER A 344 -4.93 -6.55 10.89
C SER A 344 -3.50 -6.77 11.40
N SER A 345 -2.85 -5.70 11.86
CA SER A 345 -1.38 -5.66 11.97
C SER A 345 -0.85 -5.62 13.40
N LEU A 346 -1.71 -5.44 14.41
CA LEU A 346 -1.31 -5.45 15.82
C LEU A 346 -1.68 -6.76 16.52
N SER A 347 -0.94 -7.10 17.57
CA SER A 347 -1.30 -8.19 18.47
C SER A 347 -2.57 -7.85 19.26
N ALA A 348 -3.28 -8.86 19.77
CA ALA A 348 -4.48 -8.64 20.57
C ALA A 348 -4.20 -7.80 21.83
N GLU A 349 -3.07 -8.03 22.49
CA GLU A 349 -2.60 -7.27 23.66
C GLU A 349 -2.45 -5.78 23.32
N VAL A 350 -1.68 -5.45 22.29
CA VAL A 350 -1.46 -4.05 21.90
C VAL A 350 -2.77 -3.39 21.46
N ARG A 351 -3.66 -4.11 20.74
CA ARG A 351 -4.97 -3.54 20.39
C ARG A 351 -5.79 -3.17 21.63
N ARG A 352 -5.89 -4.06 22.61
CA ARG A 352 -6.69 -3.83 23.83
C ARG A 352 -6.13 -2.68 24.66
N GLU A 353 -4.81 -2.60 24.78
CA GLU A 353 -4.16 -1.64 25.68
C GLU A 353 -3.84 -0.29 25.02
N ARG A 354 -3.56 -0.26 23.71
CA ARG A 354 -2.96 0.90 23.05
C ARG A 354 -3.83 1.55 21.98
N THR A 355 -4.98 0.97 21.59
CA THR A 355 -5.86 1.58 20.56
C THR A 355 -6.19 3.04 20.85
N GLY A 356 -6.58 3.38 22.08
CA GLY A 356 -6.89 4.78 22.44
C GLY A 356 -5.70 5.73 22.30
N ALA A 357 -4.50 5.28 22.69
CA ALA A 357 -3.28 6.07 22.55
C ALA A 357 -2.84 6.23 21.09
N LEU A 358 -3.05 5.20 20.27
CA LEU A 358 -2.76 5.22 18.83
C LEU A 358 -3.76 6.10 18.05
N LEU A 359 -5.04 6.08 18.41
CA LEU A 359 -6.04 7.00 17.84
C LEU A 359 -5.72 8.45 18.18
N ARG A 360 -5.33 8.73 19.43
CA ARG A 360 -4.88 10.06 19.84
C ARG A 360 -3.65 10.51 19.06
N HIS A 361 -2.66 9.64 18.90
CA HIS A 361 -1.47 9.92 18.08
C HIS A 361 -1.82 10.28 16.63
N TYR A 362 -2.69 9.49 16.02
CA TYR A 362 -3.17 9.76 14.66
C TYR A 362 -3.90 11.11 14.58
N TRP A 363 -4.77 11.41 15.56
CA TRP A 363 -5.49 12.67 15.66
C TRP A 363 -4.56 13.88 15.80
N ASP A 364 -3.56 13.78 16.67
CA ASP A 364 -2.60 14.84 16.93
C ASP A 364 -1.79 15.15 15.66
N GLU A 365 -1.30 14.12 14.94
CA GLU A 365 -0.57 14.33 13.67
C GLU A 365 -1.50 14.87 12.58
N LEU A 366 -2.73 14.36 12.45
CA LEU A 366 -3.71 14.79 11.46
C LEU A 366 -4.03 16.28 11.64
N THR A 367 -4.37 16.71 12.86
CA THR A 367 -4.72 18.10 13.17
C THR A 367 -3.52 19.02 13.07
N ALA A 368 -2.35 18.62 13.60
CA ALA A 368 -1.12 19.41 13.47
C ALA A 368 -0.76 19.62 12.00
N THR A 369 -0.87 18.58 11.17
CA THR A 369 -0.59 18.67 9.74
C THR A 369 -1.62 19.54 9.01
N ALA A 370 -2.92 19.39 9.29
CA ALA A 370 -3.96 20.22 8.70
C ALA A 370 -3.78 21.71 9.04
N ARG A 371 -3.45 22.04 10.30
CA ARG A 371 -3.18 23.41 10.74
C ARG A 371 -2.01 24.05 10.00
N ARG A 372 -0.96 23.29 9.67
CA ARG A 372 0.15 23.79 8.85
C ARG A 372 -0.29 24.22 7.45
N PHE A 373 -1.40 23.67 6.94
CA PHE A 373 -1.99 24.08 5.67
C PHE A 373 -3.05 25.19 5.81
N GLY A 374 -3.24 25.72 7.02
CA GLY A 374 -4.24 26.75 7.33
C GLY A 374 -5.66 26.19 7.49
N VAL A 375 -5.80 24.91 7.85
CA VAL A 375 -7.09 24.24 8.02
C VAL A 375 -7.25 23.77 9.47
N CYS A 376 -8.23 24.31 10.18
CA CYS A 376 -8.56 23.90 11.55
C CYS A 376 -9.76 22.94 11.57
N LEU A 377 -9.50 21.64 11.72
CA LEU A 377 -10.54 20.60 11.68
C LEU A 377 -11.62 20.80 12.76
N GLU A 378 -11.20 21.21 13.96
CA GLU A 378 -12.10 21.34 15.10
C GLU A 378 -13.08 22.50 14.93
N THR A 379 -12.63 23.66 14.47
CA THR A 379 -13.45 24.87 14.42
C THR A 379 -14.12 25.10 13.07
N GLU A 380 -13.47 24.74 11.96
CA GLU A 380 -14.02 24.98 10.62
C GLU A 380 -14.90 23.82 10.13
N TYR A 381 -14.66 22.60 10.63
CA TYR A 381 -15.36 21.38 10.18
C TYR A 381 -16.08 20.63 11.29
N GLU A 382 -16.08 21.18 12.51
CA GLU A 382 -16.70 20.59 13.70
C GLU A 382 -16.27 19.12 13.92
N TYR A 383 -15.04 18.80 13.53
CA TYR A 383 -14.51 17.45 13.59
C TYR A 383 -13.60 17.35 14.81
N SER A 384 -14.03 16.62 15.83
CA SER A 384 -13.29 16.43 17.09
C SER A 384 -12.71 15.02 17.21
N LEU A 385 -11.88 14.80 18.23
CA LEU A 385 -11.38 13.46 18.56
C LEU A 385 -12.55 12.48 18.84
N GLU A 386 -13.61 12.93 19.50
CA GLU A 386 -14.80 12.12 19.77
C GLU A 386 -15.51 11.72 18.46
N ARG A 387 -15.55 12.62 17.47
CA ARG A 387 -16.11 12.31 16.14
C ARG A 387 -15.23 11.31 15.39
N LEU A 388 -13.92 11.47 15.46
CA LEU A 388 -12.96 10.51 14.91
C LEU A 388 -13.12 9.13 15.54
N GLU A 389 -13.32 9.04 16.86
CA GLU A 389 -13.58 7.77 17.54
C GLU A 389 -14.91 7.14 17.10
N GLN A 390 -15.95 7.94 16.83
CA GLN A 390 -17.22 7.46 16.27
C GLN A 390 -17.02 6.89 14.85
N ASP A 391 -16.28 7.61 14.00
CA ASP A 391 -15.97 7.16 12.65
C ASP A 391 -15.11 5.89 12.68
N TYR A 392 -14.11 5.82 13.57
CA TYR A 392 -13.32 4.62 13.80
C TYR A 392 -14.17 3.41 14.19
N ARG A 393 -15.14 3.57 15.11
CA ARG A 393 -16.08 2.48 15.47
C ARG A 393 -16.83 1.92 14.25
N ARG A 394 -17.20 2.79 13.30
CA ARG A 394 -17.83 2.38 12.03
C ARG A 394 -16.83 1.69 11.10
N SER A 395 -15.63 2.28 10.94
CA SER A 395 -14.55 1.75 10.11
C SER A 395 -14.07 0.36 10.55
N ARG A 396 -14.17 0.02 11.84
CA ARG A 396 -13.85 -1.32 12.34
C ARG A 396 -14.70 -2.42 11.70
N LYS A 397 -15.97 -2.14 11.38
CA LYS A 397 -16.85 -3.10 10.69
C LYS A 397 -16.33 -3.37 9.28
N LEU A 398 -15.95 -2.32 8.55
CA LEU A 398 -15.34 -2.43 7.22
C LEU A 398 -13.99 -3.16 7.26
N ALA A 399 -13.11 -2.83 8.21
CA ALA A 399 -11.80 -3.45 8.35
C ALA A 399 -11.88 -4.95 8.69
N LEU A 400 -12.82 -5.35 9.55
CA LEU A 400 -13.07 -6.76 9.84
C LEU A 400 -13.41 -7.55 8.58
N LEU A 401 -14.24 -6.97 7.71
CA LEU A 401 -14.70 -7.63 6.49
C LEU A 401 -13.56 -7.83 5.50
N LEU A 402 -12.65 -6.87 5.42
CA LEU A 402 -11.40 -7.01 4.66
C LEU A 402 -10.49 -8.11 5.22
N CYS A 403 -10.40 -8.20 6.55
CA CYS A 403 -9.67 -9.28 7.20
C CYS A 403 -10.30 -10.65 6.91
N ALA A 404 -11.64 -10.73 6.84
CA ALA A 404 -12.36 -11.95 6.47
C ALA A 404 -12.14 -12.36 5.00
N GLY A 405 -11.95 -11.40 4.10
CA GLY A 405 -11.54 -11.64 2.71
C GLY A 405 -10.14 -12.25 2.59
N SER A 406 -9.31 -12.16 3.64
CA SER A 406 -7.89 -12.53 3.63
C SER A 406 -7.57 -13.70 4.56
N VAL A 407 -8.54 -14.56 4.87
CA VAL A 407 -8.38 -15.69 5.80
C VAL A 407 -7.29 -16.67 5.36
N ASP A 408 -7.06 -16.81 4.06
CA ASP A 408 -6.01 -17.70 3.53
C ASP A 408 -4.60 -17.27 3.99
N VAL A 409 -4.41 -15.96 4.19
CA VAL A 409 -3.18 -15.39 4.78
C VAL A 409 -3.03 -15.79 6.24
N THR A 410 -4.06 -16.31 6.92
CA THR A 410 -4.00 -16.74 8.32
C THR A 410 -3.83 -18.24 8.50
N GLN A 411 -4.42 -19.07 7.65
CA GLN A 411 -4.49 -20.53 7.80
C GLN A 411 -3.13 -21.25 7.81
N SER A 412 -2.08 -20.62 7.26
CA SER A 412 -0.75 -21.22 7.20
C SER A 412 0.11 -20.96 8.45
N CYS A 413 -0.41 -20.28 9.49
CA CYS A 413 0.33 -20.07 10.75
C CYS A 413 -0.59 -19.92 11.97
N ARG A 414 -0.40 -20.79 12.97
CA ARG A 414 -1.13 -20.79 14.24
C ARG A 414 -1.18 -19.42 14.94
N ARG A 415 -0.10 -18.63 14.92
CA ARG A 415 -0.09 -17.29 15.52
C ARG A 415 -1.07 -16.33 14.84
N ARG A 416 -1.19 -16.42 13.51
CA ARG A 416 -2.12 -15.60 12.73
C ARG A 416 -3.56 -16.02 12.99
N GLU A 417 -3.81 -17.33 13.10
CA GLU A 417 -5.12 -17.88 13.49
C GLU A 417 -5.54 -17.39 14.88
N GLU A 418 -4.68 -17.52 15.89
CA GLU A 418 -4.96 -17.08 17.26
C GLU A 418 -5.23 -15.56 17.32
N ARG A 419 -4.49 -14.76 16.53
CA ARG A 419 -4.71 -13.32 16.42
C ARG A 419 -6.07 -12.97 15.82
N LEU A 420 -6.47 -13.68 14.76
CA LEU A 420 -7.77 -13.51 14.09
C LEU A 420 -8.91 -13.93 15.03
N VAL A 421 -8.79 -15.08 15.70
CA VAL A 421 -9.78 -15.52 16.68
C VAL A 421 -9.93 -14.51 17.81
N ALA A 422 -8.82 -14.02 18.38
CA ALA A 422 -8.88 -13.00 19.43
C ALA A 422 -9.55 -11.71 18.94
N LEU A 423 -9.26 -11.26 17.71
CA LEU A 423 -9.91 -10.09 17.11
C LEU A 423 -11.44 -10.27 17.05
N LEU A 424 -11.89 -11.43 16.54
CA LEU A 424 -13.31 -11.71 16.39
C LEU A 424 -14.04 -11.83 17.73
N THR A 425 -13.40 -12.47 18.72
CA THR A 425 -13.94 -12.56 20.08
C THR A 425 -14.04 -11.19 20.74
N ASP A 426 -13.02 -10.33 20.62
CA ASP A 426 -13.03 -8.97 21.18
C ASP A 426 -14.15 -8.13 20.55
N MET A 427 -14.27 -8.16 19.23
CA MET A 427 -15.34 -7.45 18.51
C MET A 427 -16.74 -7.95 18.89
N PHE A 428 -16.86 -9.23 19.26
CA PHE A 428 -18.12 -9.83 19.69
C PHE A 428 -18.52 -9.35 21.08
N ALA A 429 -17.57 -9.36 22.01
CA ALA A 429 -17.77 -8.85 23.37
C ALA A 429 -18.13 -7.35 23.38
N GLU A 430 -17.57 -6.57 22.45
CA GLU A 430 -17.82 -5.14 22.32
C GLU A 430 -19.10 -4.78 21.56
N GLY A 431 -19.84 -5.78 21.03
CA GLY A 431 -21.07 -5.54 20.27
C GLY A 431 -20.85 -4.80 18.94
N VAL A 432 -19.66 -4.95 18.34
CA VAL A 432 -19.32 -4.27 17.08
C VAL A 432 -20.06 -4.90 15.88
N PHE A 433 -20.32 -6.21 15.95
CA PHE A 433 -21.08 -6.92 14.91
C PHE A 433 -22.52 -6.42 14.82
#